data_AF-A0A354BB81-F1
#
_entry.id   AF-A0A354BB81-F1
#
_cell.length_a   1.000
_cell.length_b   1.000
_cell.length_c   1.000
_cell.angle_alpha   90.00
_cell.angle_beta   90.00
_cell.angle_gamma   90.00
#
_symmetry.space_group_name_H-M   'P 1'
#
loop_
_entity.id
_entity.type
_entity.pdbx_description
1 polymer ?
#
loop_
_entity_poly.entity_id
_entity_poly.type
_entity_poly.pdbx_seq_one_letter_code
_entity_poly.pdbx_strand_id
1 'polypeptide(L)'
;EYGTHDVGALHFVSRDVDDIDGAFVVLVLPIDDYLHGLAEMPSSWHPEALRAQAIAGRSYAVHRAIDRETSDFDVYNSVQDQVYAGFDAKSEGRIAAADSSLNLVVTADEQIIQTFYSSSNGGHTESTENSSSFGTAEPWHISKPDPFDAAPDENGDPQNPFAFRQFEFTVEELSRWLAEYSSADLD
;
A
#
# COMPACT_ATOMS: atom_id res chain seq x y z
N GLU A 1 -25.99 -18.64 19.05
CA GLU A 1 -25.85 -18.89 17.61
C GLU A 1 -24.42 -18.61 17.23
N TYR A 2 -23.71 -19.58 16.66
CA TYR A 2 -22.42 -19.31 16.03
C TYR A 2 -22.75 -18.88 14.61
N GLY A 3 -22.58 -17.59 14.32
CA GLY A 3 -22.76 -17.04 12.98
C GLY A 3 -21.89 -17.77 11.97
N THR A 4 -22.34 -17.78 10.71
CA THR A 4 -21.55 -18.20 9.56
C THR A 4 -20.13 -17.65 9.66
N HIS A 5 -19.16 -18.52 9.92
CA HIS A 5 -17.75 -18.16 9.82
C HIS A 5 -17.42 -18.02 8.34
N ASP A 6 -17.13 -16.79 7.89
CA ASP A 6 -16.47 -16.54 6.61
C ASP A 6 -15.15 -17.32 6.60
N VAL A 7 -15.12 -18.42 5.84
CA VAL A 7 -14.03 -19.38 5.86
C VAL A 7 -12.89 -18.90 4.96
N GLY A 8 -11.96 -18.14 5.56
CA GLY A 8 -10.60 -18.07 5.03
C GLY A 8 -9.90 -19.43 5.14
N ALA A 9 -8.93 -19.68 4.25
CA ALA A 9 -8.10 -20.90 4.29
C ALA A 9 -6.64 -20.54 4.55
N LEU A 10 -5.92 -21.43 5.24
CA LEU A 10 -4.46 -21.35 5.35
C LEU A 10 -3.85 -22.44 4.46
N HIS A 11 -3.03 -22.02 3.50
CA HIS A 11 -2.24 -22.91 2.67
C HIS A 11 -0.79 -22.89 3.15
N PHE A 12 -0.19 -24.07 3.26
CA PHE A 12 1.24 -24.22 3.53
C PHE A 12 1.92 -24.56 2.21
N VAL A 13 2.79 -23.67 1.75
CA VAL A 13 3.50 -23.81 0.49
C VAL A 13 4.95 -24.12 0.81
N SER A 14 5.38 -25.35 0.50
CA SER A 14 6.76 -25.78 0.67
C SER A 14 7.67 -25.00 -0.28
N ARG A 15 8.83 -24.54 0.19
CA ARG A 15 9.84 -23.91 -0.64
C ARG A 15 11.22 -24.26 -0.13
N ASP A 16 12.05 -24.73 -1.05
CA ASP A 16 13.47 -24.93 -0.78
C ASP A 16 14.16 -23.59 -0.98
N VAL A 17 14.65 -22.99 0.11
CA VAL A 17 15.46 -21.76 0.06
C VAL A 17 16.83 -22.10 0.62
N ASP A 18 17.86 -22.04 -0.22
CA ASP A 18 19.27 -22.25 0.14
C ASP A 18 19.53 -23.55 0.94
N ASP A 19 19.01 -24.70 0.46
CA ASP A 19 19.12 -26.03 1.12
C ASP A 19 18.46 -26.11 2.52
N ILE A 20 17.57 -25.19 2.85
CA ILE A 20 16.69 -25.28 4.02
C ILE A 20 15.27 -25.58 3.54
N ASP A 21 14.72 -26.71 3.99
CA ASP A 21 13.30 -27.04 3.84
C ASP A 21 12.47 -25.97 4.59
N GLY A 22 11.86 -25.06 3.84
CA GLY A 22 11.03 -23.98 4.37
C GLY A 22 9.57 -24.11 3.93
N ALA A 23 8.67 -23.38 4.60
CA ALA A 23 7.31 -23.22 4.14
C ALA A 23 6.84 -21.77 4.34
N PHE A 24 6.10 -21.26 3.37
CA PHE A 24 5.33 -20.04 3.52
C PHE A 24 3.89 -20.39 3.89
N VAL A 25 3.27 -19.54 4.70
CA VAL A 25 1.85 -19.62 5.02
C VAL A 25 1.12 -18.58 4.19
N VAL A 26 0.20 -19.04 3.34
CA VAL A 26 -0.66 -18.18 2.51
C VAL A 26 -2.05 -18.18 3.12
N LEU A 27 -2.53 -17.00 3.48
CA LEU A 27 -3.90 -16.78 3.92
C LEU A 27 -4.77 -16.45 2.71
N VAL A 28 -5.74 -17.32 2.43
CA VAL A 28 -6.70 -17.15 1.34
C VAL A 28 -7.99 -16.58 1.91
N LEU A 29 -8.42 -15.44 1.37
CA LEU A 29 -9.63 -14.73 1.78
C LEU A 29 -10.40 -14.23 0.56
N PRO A 30 -11.73 -14.07 0.67
CA PRO A 30 -12.46 -13.17 -0.21
C PRO A 30 -11.82 -11.78 -0.18
N ILE A 31 -11.75 -11.11 -1.33
CA ILE A 31 -11.03 -9.84 -1.45
C ILE A 31 -11.56 -8.76 -0.51
N ASP A 32 -12.88 -8.69 -0.29
CA ASP A 32 -13.46 -7.69 0.62
C ASP A 32 -13.14 -8.00 2.10
N ASP A 33 -13.02 -9.28 2.46
CA ASP A 33 -12.54 -9.67 3.79
C ASP A 33 -11.06 -9.36 4.01
N TYR A 34 -10.26 -9.44 2.96
CA TYR A 34 -8.89 -8.93 2.99
C TYR A 34 -8.87 -7.42 3.25
N LEU A 35 -9.73 -6.64 2.58
CA LEU A 35 -9.81 -5.19 2.79
C LEU A 35 -10.24 -4.80 4.21
N HIS A 36 -11.02 -5.64 4.89
CA HIS A 36 -11.37 -5.43 6.29
C HIS A 36 -10.14 -5.36 7.22
N GLY A 37 -9.06 -6.08 6.89
CA GLY A 37 -7.81 -6.10 7.64
C GLY A 37 -6.70 -5.19 7.07
N LEU A 38 -7.00 -4.42 6.01
CA LEU A 38 -6.04 -3.52 5.37
C LEU A 38 -5.81 -2.28 6.25
N ALA A 39 -4.62 -2.17 6.84
CA ALA A 39 -4.29 -1.20 7.88
C ALA A 39 -3.43 -0.02 7.38
N GLU A 40 -3.60 0.37 6.13
CA GLU A 40 -2.85 1.45 5.47
C GLU A 40 -3.24 2.84 5.96
N MET A 41 -4.51 3.03 6.34
CA MET A 41 -5.05 4.31 6.79
C MET A 41 -5.67 4.20 8.17
N PRO A 42 -5.56 5.24 9.03
CA PRO A 42 -6.24 5.27 10.31
C PRO A 42 -7.76 5.17 10.14
N SER A 43 -8.40 4.28 10.91
CA SER A 43 -9.85 4.05 10.81
C SER A 43 -10.72 5.22 11.25
N SER A 44 -10.12 6.25 11.86
CA SER A 44 -10.79 7.48 12.28
C SER A 44 -10.86 8.53 11.17
N TRP A 45 -10.25 8.29 10.01
CA TRP A 45 -10.30 9.23 8.89
C TRP A 45 -11.70 9.30 8.27
N HIS A 46 -11.92 10.35 7.49
CA HIS A 46 -13.20 10.64 6.87
C HIS A 46 -13.72 9.41 6.06
N PRO A 47 -15.03 9.06 6.14
CA PRO A 47 -15.56 7.87 5.47
C PRO A 47 -15.26 7.79 3.98
N GLU A 48 -15.35 8.91 3.25
CA GLU A 48 -14.99 8.95 1.83
C GLU A 48 -13.50 8.72 1.56
N ALA A 49 -12.60 9.09 2.48
CA ALA A 49 -11.17 8.79 2.36
C ALA A 49 -10.92 7.29 2.56
N LEU A 50 -11.58 6.68 3.56
CA LEU A 50 -11.53 5.23 3.76
C LEU A 50 -12.14 4.47 2.57
N ARG A 51 -13.22 4.98 1.98
CA ARG A 51 -13.85 4.40 0.78
C ARG A 51 -12.93 4.48 -0.43
N ALA A 52 -12.26 5.62 -0.65
CA ALA A 52 -11.23 5.75 -1.68
C ALA A 52 -10.09 4.75 -1.47
N GLN A 53 -9.63 4.57 -0.23
CA GLN A 53 -8.62 3.58 0.12
C GLN A 53 -9.07 2.14 -0.13
N ALA A 54 -10.33 1.81 0.15
CA ALA A 54 -10.86 0.48 -0.15
C ALA A 54 -10.86 0.18 -1.66
N ILE A 55 -11.26 1.17 -2.48
CA ILE A 55 -11.25 1.04 -3.95
C ILE A 55 -9.82 0.92 -4.47
N ALA A 56 -8.91 1.80 -4.04
CA ALA A 56 -7.50 1.73 -4.40
C ALA A 56 -6.88 0.40 -3.95
N GLY A 57 -7.02 0.07 -2.67
CA GLY A 57 -6.49 -1.18 -2.11
C GLY A 57 -6.97 -2.42 -2.85
N ARG A 58 -8.26 -2.48 -3.23
CA ARG A 58 -8.83 -3.56 -4.06
C ARG A 58 -8.19 -3.60 -5.44
N SER A 59 -8.10 -2.45 -6.10
CA SER A 59 -7.53 -2.36 -7.45
C SER A 59 -6.08 -2.81 -7.48
N TYR A 60 -5.29 -2.38 -6.49
CA TYR A 60 -3.91 -2.82 -6.31
C TYR A 60 -3.82 -4.33 -6.12
N ALA A 61 -4.59 -4.90 -5.19
CA ALA A 61 -4.56 -6.35 -4.93
C ALA A 61 -4.94 -7.17 -6.17
N VAL A 62 -5.98 -6.77 -6.90
CA VAL A 62 -6.38 -7.45 -8.15
C VAL A 62 -5.30 -7.33 -9.22
N HIS A 63 -4.72 -6.14 -9.41
CA HIS A 63 -3.64 -5.94 -10.36
C HIS A 63 -2.43 -6.83 -10.02
N ARG A 64 -2.02 -6.89 -8.74
CA ARG A 64 -0.93 -7.76 -8.29
C ARG A 64 -1.24 -9.25 -8.48
N ALA A 65 -2.49 -9.67 -8.26
CA ALA A 65 -2.91 -11.05 -8.52
C ALA A 65 -2.77 -11.42 -10.00
N ILE A 66 -3.13 -10.51 -10.91
CA ILE A 66 -2.96 -10.70 -12.37
C ILE A 66 -1.47 -10.80 -12.71
N ASP A 67 -0.64 -9.87 -12.21
CA ASP A 67 0.82 -9.89 -12.42
C ASP A 67 1.48 -11.16 -11.89
N ARG A 68 0.92 -11.73 -10.83
CA ARG A 68 1.42 -12.91 -10.13
C ARG A 68 0.59 -14.17 -10.41
N GLU A 69 -0.09 -14.26 -11.56
CA GLU A 69 -0.97 -15.39 -11.90
C GLU A 69 -0.31 -16.78 -11.72
N THR A 70 1.01 -16.86 -11.91
CA THR A 70 1.79 -18.11 -11.78
C THR A 70 2.43 -18.31 -10.39
N SER A 71 2.24 -17.38 -9.46
CA SER A 71 2.75 -17.45 -8.08
C SER A 71 1.78 -18.15 -7.15
N ASP A 72 2.28 -18.66 -6.03
CA ASP A 72 1.44 -19.32 -5.01
C ASP A 72 0.58 -18.35 -4.17
N PHE A 73 0.75 -17.03 -4.35
CA PHE A 73 0.05 -15.97 -3.62
C PHE A 73 -0.03 -14.68 -4.44
N ASP A 74 -1.01 -13.84 -4.11
CA ASP A 74 -1.31 -12.59 -4.84
C ASP A 74 -0.52 -11.39 -4.31
N VAL A 75 -0.48 -11.21 -2.99
CA VAL A 75 0.14 -10.05 -2.32
C VAL A 75 0.89 -10.45 -1.04
N TYR A 76 1.96 -9.70 -0.74
CA TYR A 76 2.61 -9.69 0.56
C TYR A 76 1.82 -8.82 1.56
N ASN A 77 1.83 -9.21 2.82
CA ASN A 77 1.15 -8.49 3.91
C ASN A 77 1.97 -7.32 4.51
N SER A 78 3.00 -6.84 3.80
CA SER A 78 3.96 -5.85 4.28
C SER A 78 4.09 -4.68 3.30
N VAL A 79 4.98 -3.74 3.61
CA VAL A 79 5.29 -2.57 2.75
C VAL A 79 5.75 -2.92 1.33
N GLN A 80 6.07 -4.20 1.06
CA GLN A 80 6.37 -4.65 -0.29
C GLN A 80 5.15 -4.57 -1.21
N ASP A 81 3.95 -4.81 -0.68
CA ASP A 81 2.69 -4.67 -1.41
C ASP A 81 1.73 -3.81 -0.60
N GLN A 82 1.07 -4.38 0.41
CA GLN A 82 0.14 -3.65 1.27
C GLN A 82 0.16 -4.15 2.71
N VAL A 83 -0.01 -3.25 3.67
CA VAL A 83 0.00 -3.56 5.10
C VAL A 83 -1.32 -4.21 5.52
N TYR A 84 -1.32 -5.53 5.63
CA TYR A 84 -2.44 -6.31 6.16
C TYR A 84 -2.16 -6.72 7.62
N ALA A 85 -2.97 -6.19 8.54
CA ALA A 85 -2.81 -6.41 9.98
C ALA A 85 -3.78 -7.47 10.56
N GLY A 86 -4.48 -8.20 9.70
CA GLY A 86 -5.34 -9.30 10.14
C GLY A 86 -6.69 -8.87 10.68
N PHE A 87 -7.39 -9.84 11.27
CA PHE A 87 -8.75 -9.66 11.77
C PHE A 87 -8.86 -8.65 12.92
N ASP A 88 -7.85 -8.56 13.77
CA ASP A 88 -7.87 -7.66 14.94
C ASP A 88 -7.76 -6.17 14.55
N ALA A 89 -7.34 -5.88 13.32
CA ALA A 89 -7.30 -4.52 12.78
C ALA A 89 -8.64 -4.05 12.18
N LYS A 90 -9.66 -4.94 12.15
CA LYS A 90 -11.00 -4.60 11.68
C LYS A 90 -11.58 -3.45 12.51
N SER A 91 -12.28 -2.55 11.84
CA SER A 91 -13.00 -1.44 12.47
C SER A 91 -14.28 -1.18 11.68
N GLU A 92 -15.28 -0.59 12.33
CA GLU A 92 -16.53 -0.22 11.67
C GLU A 92 -16.30 0.65 10.43
N GLY A 93 -15.35 1.59 10.49
CA GLY A 93 -14.98 2.45 9.37
C GLY A 93 -14.40 1.70 8.17
N ARG A 94 -13.49 0.74 8.40
CA ARG A 94 -12.90 -0.08 7.32
C ARG A 94 -13.91 -1.02 6.68
N ILE A 95 -14.74 -1.66 7.51
CA ILE A 95 -15.82 -2.54 7.04
C ILE A 95 -16.81 -1.74 6.19
N ALA A 96 -17.31 -0.62 6.70
CA ALA A 96 -18.24 0.24 5.96
C ALA A 96 -17.64 0.77 4.64
N ALA A 97 -16.34 1.07 4.61
CA ALA A 97 -15.64 1.48 3.40
C ALA A 97 -15.54 0.36 2.35
N ALA A 98 -15.20 -0.86 2.76
CA ALA A 98 -15.17 -2.02 1.87
C ALA A 98 -16.57 -2.34 1.33
N ASP A 99 -17.56 -2.44 2.22
CA ASP A 99 -18.95 -2.78 1.90
C ASP A 99 -19.64 -1.73 1.00
N SER A 100 -19.39 -0.44 1.23
CA SER A 100 -19.95 0.65 0.41
C SER A 100 -19.25 0.81 -0.96
N SER A 101 -18.20 0.04 -1.21
CA SER A 101 -17.42 0.05 -2.45
C SER A 101 -17.30 -1.32 -3.10
N LEU A 102 -18.17 -2.27 -2.75
CA LEU A 102 -18.16 -3.63 -3.30
C LEU A 102 -18.02 -3.63 -4.82
N ASN A 103 -17.09 -4.45 -5.31
CA ASN A 103 -16.78 -4.63 -6.73
C ASN A 103 -16.32 -3.37 -7.49
N LEU A 104 -16.01 -2.27 -6.79
CA LEU A 104 -15.44 -1.08 -7.42
C LEU A 104 -13.91 -1.20 -7.46
N VAL A 105 -13.39 -1.02 -8.67
CA VAL A 105 -11.95 -0.95 -8.98
C VAL A 105 -11.70 0.24 -9.91
N VAL A 106 -10.47 0.73 -9.93
CA VAL A 106 -10.02 1.79 -10.83
C VAL A 106 -9.53 1.16 -12.12
N THR A 107 -10.05 1.64 -13.24
CA THR A 107 -9.66 1.17 -14.57
C THR A 107 -9.21 2.32 -15.46
N ALA A 108 -8.29 2.02 -16.38
CA ALA A 108 -7.92 2.84 -17.51
C ALA A 108 -7.76 1.91 -18.72
N ASP A 109 -8.23 2.34 -19.89
CA ASP A 109 -8.20 1.54 -21.12
C ASP A 109 -8.72 0.10 -20.92
N GLU A 110 -9.82 -0.04 -20.18
CA GLU A 110 -10.48 -1.31 -19.84
C GLU A 110 -9.65 -2.28 -18.99
N GLN A 111 -8.49 -1.85 -18.49
CA GLN A 111 -7.61 -2.61 -17.60
C GLN A 111 -7.66 -2.06 -16.18
N ILE A 112 -7.51 -2.94 -15.18
CA ILE A 112 -7.37 -2.54 -13.79
C ILE A 112 -5.96 -2.01 -13.58
N ILE A 113 -5.84 -0.76 -13.14
CA ILE A 113 -4.54 -0.10 -12.99
C ILE A 113 -3.90 -0.42 -11.64
N GLN A 114 -2.57 -0.39 -11.59
CA GLN A 114 -1.87 -0.44 -10.32
C GLN A 114 -2.10 0.89 -9.57
N THR A 115 -2.75 0.84 -8.42
CA THR A 115 -3.07 2.07 -7.66
C THR A 115 -2.05 2.31 -6.56
N PHE A 116 -0.97 3.01 -6.91
CA PHE A 116 0.01 3.46 -5.91
C PHE A 116 -0.61 4.48 -4.96
N TYR A 117 -0.28 4.37 -3.68
CA TYR A 117 -0.66 5.33 -2.65
C TYR A 117 0.50 5.51 -1.67
N SER A 118 0.51 6.64 -0.98
CA SER A 118 1.53 6.97 0.02
C SER A 118 0.92 7.82 1.13
N SER A 119 1.56 7.85 2.30
CA SER A 119 1.08 8.62 3.44
C SER A 119 1.18 10.14 3.23
N SER A 120 2.15 10.60 2.44
CA SER A 120 2.46 12.01 2.20
C SER A 120 3.37 12.09 0.97
N ASN A 121 3.26 13.17 0.21
CA ASN A 121 3.94 13.31 -1.09
C ASN A 121 4.74 14.62 -1.23
N GLY A 122 4.82 15.43 -0.17
CA GLY A 122 5.54 16.71 -0.19
C GLY A 122 4.80 17.79 -0.99
N GLY A 123 3.49 17.62 -1.19
CA GLY A 123 2.61 18.56 -1.88
C GLY A 123 2.46 18.35 -3.39
N HIS A 124 3.07 17.31 -3.98
CA HIS A 124 2.85 16.87 -5.36
C HIS A 124 2.97 15.35 -5.46
N THR A 125 2.08 14.70 -6.21
CA THR A 125 2.26 13.28 -6.56
C THR A 125 3.39 13.10 -7.57
N GLU A 126 3.98 11.91 -7.59
CA GLU A 126 5.06 11.58 -8.52
C GLU A 126 4.52 10.92 -9.81
N SER A 127 5.24 11.09 -10.92
CA SER A 127 4.98 10.38 -12.18
C SER A 127 5.77 9.07 -12.22
N THR A 128 5.16 8.00 -12.74
CA THR A 128 5.88 6.73 -12.94
C THR A 128 7.03 6.86 -13.94
N GLU A 129 6.96 7.81 -14.88
CA GLU A 129 8.04 8.15 -15.81
C GLU A 129 9.35 8.58 -15.11
N ASN A 130 9.27 9.05 -13.87
CA ASN A 130 10.41 9.63 -13.16
C ASN A 130 11.20 8.59 -12.34
N SER A 131 10.76 7.34 -12.23
CA SER A 131 11.49 6.31 -11.50
C SER A 131 11.19 4.90 -12.00
N SER A 132 12.25 4.13 -12.26
CA SER A 132 12.18 2.71 -12.60
C SER A 132 11.64 1.84 -11.45
N SER A 133 11.60 2.37 -10.22
CA SER A 133 11.02 1.66 -9.07
C SER A 133 9.50 1.44 -9.21
N PHE A 134 8.83 2.21 -10.07
CA PHE A 134 7.43 2.01 -10.42
C PHE A 134 7.22 0.97 -11.53
N GLY A 135 8.29 0.45 -12.13
CA GLY A 135 8.22 -0.41 -13.29
C GLY A 135 8.11 0.37 -14.60
N THR A 136 7.19 -0.04 -15.47
CA THR A 136 6.97 0.64 -16.75
C THR A 136 6.18 1.92 -16.52
N ALA A 137 6.58 3.01 -17.17
CA ALA A 137 5.83 4.24 -17.13
C ALA A 137 4.42 4.08 -17.71
N GLU A 138 3.41 4.54 -16.97
CA GLU A 138 1.99 4.44 -17.34
C GLU A 138 1.35 5.83 -17.51
N PRO A 139 0.53 6.04 -18.55
CA PRO A 139 0.02 7.37 -18.91
C PRO A 139 -1.01 7.95 -17.93
N TRP A 140 -1.56 7.13 -17.02
CA TRP A 140 -2.50 7.55 -15.99
C TRP A 140 -1.83 7.92 -14.66
N HIS A 141 -0.56 7.58 -14.45
CA HIS A 141 0.19 8.00 -13.26
C HIS A 141 1.05 9.22 -13.55
N ILE A 142 0.36 10.35 -13.68
CA ILE A 142 1.00 11.64 -13.90
C ILE A 142 1.12 12.42 -12.60
N SER A 143 2.20 13.20 -12.49
CA SER A 143 2.38 14.13 -11.36
C SER A 143 1.26 15.17 -11.31
N LYS A 144 0.71 15.39 -10.12
CA LYS A 144 -0.35 16.37 -9.82
C LYS A 144 -0.02 17.14 -8.55
N PRO A 145 -0.34 18.45 -8.48
CA PRO A 145 -0.31 19.18 -7.22
C PRO A 145 -1.26 18.56 -6.19
N ASP A 146 -0.79 18.41 -4.95
CA ASP A 146 -1.60 18.03 -3.79
C ASP A 146 -1.60 19.17 -2.76
N PRO A 147 -2.56 20.11 -2.86
CA PRO A 147 -2.63 21.23 -1.93
C PRO A 147 -3.06 20.81 -0.51
N PHE A 148 -3.48 19.55 -0.31
CA PHE A 148 -4.01 19.06 0.96
C PHE A 148 -2.95 18.38 1.82
N ASP A 149 -1.84 17.91 1.24
CA ASP A 149 -0.78 17.24 1.98
C ASP A 149 -0.20 18.12 3.10
N ALA A 150 -0.01 19.42 2.86
CA ALA A 150 0.44 20.38 3.86
C ALA A 150 -0.65 21.38 4.28
N ALA A 151 -1.94 21.04 4.05
CA ALA A 151 -3.02 21.96 4.38
C ALA A 151 -3.05 22.25 5.89
N PRO A 152 -3.18 23.53 6.28
CA PRO A 152 -3.28 23.89 7.70
C PRO A 152 -4.63 23.47 8.28
N ASP A 153 -4.65 23.21 9.58
CA ASP A 153 -5.85 23.04 10.39
C ASP A 153 -6.45 24.41 10.79
N GLU A 154 -7.43 24.41 11.68
CA GLU A 154 -8.07 25.64 12.17
C GLU A 154 -7.12 26.59 12.93
N ASN A 155 -6.01 26.07 13.45
CA ASN A 155 -4.99 26.82 14.19
C ASN A 155 -3.83 27.27 13.29
N GLY A 156 -3.79 26.83 12.03
CA GLY A 156 -2.70 27.12 11.09
C GLY A 156 -1.60 26.06 11.08
N ASP A 157 -1.73 24.98 11.85
CA ASP A 157 -0.76 23.89 11.92
C ASP A 157 -1.00 22.87 10.80
N PRO A 158 0.03 22.24 10.19
CA PRO A 158 -0.19 21.25 9.14
C PRO A 158 -1.04 20.07 9.63
N GLN A 159 -2.13 19.76 8.91
CA GLN A 159 -3.01 18.63 9.23
C GLN A 159 -2.30 17.28 9.12
N ASN A 160 -1.35 17.17 8.19
CA ASN A 160 -0.45 16.04 8.09
C ASN A 160 0.85 16.36 8.86
N PRO A 161 1.08 15.76 10.05
CA PRO A 161 2.30 15.99 10.82
C PRO A 161 3.56 15.44 10.13
N PHE A 162 3.41 14.67 9.05
CA PHE A 162 4.49 14.10 8.27
C PHE A 162 4.75 14.84 6.95
N ALA A 163 4.01 15.91 6.65
CA ALA A 163 4.24 16.73 5.44
C ALA A 163 5.65 17.34 5.40
N PHE A 164 6.26 17.56 6.56
CA PHE A 164 7.63 18.04 6.70
C PHE A 164 8.37 17.23 7.76
N ARG A 165 9.58 16.77 7.43
CA ARG A 165 10.51 16.21 8.41
C ARG A 165 11.88 16.87 8.30
N GLN A 166 12.45 17.19 9.45
CA GLN A 166 13.80 17.72 9.58
C GLN A 166 14.64 16.73 10.38
N PHE A 167 15.83 16.43 9.88
CA PHE A 167 16.84 15.63 10.57
C PHE A 167 18.12 16.45 10.68
N GLU A 168 18.81 16.32 11.80
CA GLU A 168 20.10 16.98 12.04
C GLU A 168 21.21 15.93 12.10
N PHE A 169 22.27 16.16 11.32
CA PHE A 169 23.44 15.29 11.27
C PHE A 169 24.70 16.13 11.39
N THR A 170 25.75 15.55 11.98
CA THR A 170 27.08 16.14 11.94
C THR A 170 27.72 15.97 10.56
N VAL A 171 28.68 16.84 10.25
CA VAL A 171 29.47 16.72 9.01
C VAL A 171 30.21 15.38 8.96
N GLU A 172 30.68 14.87 10.10
CA GLU A 172 31.38 13.59 10.19
C GLU A 172 30.47 12.38 9.88
N GLU A 173 29.22 12.39 10.37
CA GLU A 173 28.23 11.37 10.04
C GLU A 173 27.88 11.36 8.55
N LEU A 174 27.56 12.53 7.99
CA LEU A 174 27.27 12.68 6.57
C LEU A 174 28.45 12.25 5.69
N SER A 175 29.67 12.65 6.07
CA SER A 175 30.88 12.30 5.32
C SER A 175 31.15 10.80 5.34
N ARG A 176 30.86 10.11 6.46
CA ARG A 176 31.00 8.66 6.56
C ARG A 176 29.99 7.95 5.67
N TRP A 177 28.71 8.32 5.74
CA TRP A 177 27.66 7.71 4.91
C TRP A 177 27.90 7.89 3.42
N LEU A 178 28.23 9.11 2.99
CA LEU A 178 28.51 9.40 1.58
C LEU A 178 29.79 8.71 1.07
N ALA A 179 30.75 8.40 1.93
CA ALA A 179 31.94 7.64 1.56
C ALA A 179 31.67 6.13 1.46
N GLU A 180 30.71 5.61 2.23
CA GLU A 180 30.28 4.21 2.19
C GLU A 180 29.33 3.92 1.02
N TYR A 181 28.53 4.91 0.60
CA TYR A 181 27.73 4.84 -0.62
C TYR A 181 28.56 5.25 -1.84
N SER A 182 29.18 4.27 -2.48
CA SER A 182 29.79 4.44 -3.81
C SER A 182 28.71 4.76 -4.83
N SER A 183 28.93 5.75 -5.70
CA SER A 183 28.05 6.08 -6.83
C SER A 183 27.86 4.92 -7.84
N ALA A 184 28.55 3.79 -7.64
CA ALA A 184 28.39 2.58 -8.44
C ALA A 184 27.11 1.78 -8.12
N ASP A 185 26.43 2.07 -7.02
CA ASP A 185 25.18 1.41 -6.63
C ASP A 185 23.92 2.19 -7.05
N LEU A 186 24.07 3.19 -7.93
CA LEU A 186 22.99 4.07 -8.39
C LEU A 186 22.55 3.83 -9.85
N ASP A 187 23.06 2.79 -10.51
CA ASP A 187 22.64 2.33 -11.85
C ASP A 187 21.91 0.98 -11.78
#